data_AF-A0A6J1C587-F1
#
_entry.id   AF-A0A6J1C587-F1
#
_cell.length_a   1.000
_cell.length_b   1.000
_cell.length_c   1.000
_cell.angle_alpha   90.00
_cell.angle_beta   90.00
_cell.angle_gamma   90.00
#
_symmetry.space_group_name_H-M   'P 1'
#
loop_
_entity.id
_entity.type
_entity.pdbx_description
1 polymer ?
#
loop_
_entity_poly.entity_id
_entity_poly.type
_entity_poly.pdbx_seq_one_letter_code
_entity_poly.pdbx_strand_id
1 'polypeptide(L)'
;MPENRNRGDCGGGECYFVFMNYDPEYERLRADRSGKGAHELDLYLSRKHDELLGRWLEPTSYRKISSFLIVDGFSAEITEHQANVLRSAEGVRVVEKNQDQPAPINAPERSEEGFIRS
;
A
#
# COMPACT_ATOMS: atom_id res chain seq x y z
N MET A 1 8.22 3.88 30.40
CA MET A 1 8.73 3.48 29.07
C MET A 1 7.84 2.37 28.53
N PRO A 2 7.34 2.49 27.30
CA PRO A 2 7.51 1.32 26.43
C PRO A 2 7.98 1.73 25.03
N GLU A 3 9.15 1.22 24.65
CA GLU A 3 9.55 1.05 23.26
C GLU A 3 9.09 -0.34 22.82
N ASN A 4 8.19 -0.39 21.84
CA ASN A 4 8.09 -1.54 20.95
C ASN A 4 7.45 -1.09 19.63
N ARG A 5 8.26 -0.49 18.76
CA ARG A 5 7.88 -0.09 17.40
C ARG A 5 8.59 -0.98 16.39
N ASN A 6 8.14 -2.22 16.24
CA ASN A 6 8.51 -3.06 15.10
C ASN A 6 7.52 -4.22 14.95
N ARG A 7 6.40 -3.92 14.28
CA ARG A 7 5.70 -4.87 13.40
C ARG A 7 5.21 -4.06 12.21
N GLY A 8 5.47 -4.53 10.99
CA GLY A 8 4.86 -4.05 9.75
C GLY A 8 3.37 -4.41 9.69
N ASP A 9 2.68 -4.15 10.78
CA ASP A 9 1.28 -4.39 11.03
C ASP A 9 0.59 -3.03 10.94
N CYS A 10 -0.38 -2.92 10.03
CA CYS A 10 -1.24 -1.75 9.92
C CYS A 10 -2.11 -1.70 11.18
N GLY A 11 -1.55 -1.14 12.27
CA GLY A 11 -2.16 -1.09 13.60
C GLY A 11 -3.42 -0.22 13.62
N GLY A 12 -4.54 -0.78 13.13
CA GLY A 12 -5.88 -0.18 13.18
C GLY A 12 -6.20 0.89 12.13
N GLY A 13 -5.28 1.21 11.22
CA GLY A 13 -5.45 2.20 10.15
C GLY A 13 -5.68 1.58 8.77
N GLU A 14 -6.32 2.35 7.87
CA GLU A 14 -6.50 1.93 6.48
C GLU A 14 -5.16 1.98 5.72
N CYS A 15 -4.71 0.82 5.22
CA CYS A 15 -3.51 0.73 4.40
C CYS A 15 -3.87 0.73 2.92
N TYR A 16 -3.11 1.47 2.12
CA TYR A 16 -3.29 1.55 0.68
C TYR A 16 -1.97 1.23 -0.03
N PHE A 17 -2.08 0.49 -1.14
CA PHE A 17 -1.03 0.26 -2.10
C PHE A 17 -1.14 1.27 -3.23
N VAL A 18 -0.06 2.00 -3.47
CA VAL A 18 0.04 2.98 -4.54
C VAL A 18 1.03 2.45 -5.56
N PHE A 19 0.56 2.25 -6.79
CA PHE A 19 1.38 1.84 -7.93
C PHE A 19 1.56 3.03 -8.86
N MET A 20 2.80 3.25 -9.26
CA MET A 20 3.20 4.36 -10.11
C MET A 20 3.09 4.00 -11.59
N ASN A 21 3.09 5.03 -12.43
CA ASN A 21 3.23 4.90 -13.86
C ASN A 21 4.63 4.40 -14.24
N TYR A 22 4.72 3.89 -15.46
CA TYR A 22 5.98 3.40 -16.01
C TYR A 22 7.04 4.49 -15.99
N ASP A 23 8.22 4.15 -15.50
CA ASP A 23 9.37 5.03 -15.44
C ASP A 23 10.58 4.35 -16.11
N PRO A 24 11.13 4.94 -17.18
CA PRO A 24 12.31 4.39 -17.86
C PRO A 24 13.56 4.38 -16.96
N GLU A 25 13.66 5.27 -15.99
CA GLU A 25 14.78 5.29 -15.04
C GLU A 25 14.67 4.15 -14.01
N TYR A 26 13.45 3.84 -13.57
CA TYR A 26 13.18 2.64 -12.78
C TYR A 26 13.62 1.37 -13.53
N GLU A 27 13.30 1.24 -14.82
CA GLU A 27 13.74 0.07 -15.60
C GLU A 27 15.26 0.01 -15.76
N ARG A 28 15.91 1.15 -15.99
CA ARG A 28 17.38 1.24 -16.08
C ARG A 28 18.04 0.76 -14.78
N LEU A 29 17.54 1.21 -13.63
CA LEU A 29 18.07 0.84 -12.31
C LEU A 29 17.74 -0.61 -11.96
N ARG A 30 16.54 -1.09 -12.31
CA ARG A 30 16.13 -2.49 -12.11
C ARG A 30 16.92 -3.47 -12.97
N ALA A 31 17.37 -3.05 -14.15
CA ALA A 31 18.21 -3.88 -15.02
C ALA A 31 19.58 -4.19 -14.38
N ASP A 32 20.08 -3.31 -13.52
CA ASP A 32 21.28 -3.57 -12.72
C ASP A 32 20.96 -4.46 -11.51
N ARG A 33 21.16 -5.76 -11.69
CA ARG A 33 20.97 -6.77 -10.63
C ARG A 33 22.15 -6.88 -9.66
N SER A 34 23.13 -5.98 -9.74
CA SER A 34 24.21 -5.94 -8.76
C SER A 34 23.67 -5.52 -7.39
N GLY A 35 24.36 -5.93 -6.30
CA GLY A 35 23.99 -5.49 -4.96
C GLY A 35 24.04 -3.96 -4.77
N LYS A 36 24.85 -3.26 -5.59
CA LYS A 36 24.90 -1.80 -5.63
C LYS A 36 23.68 -1.22 -6.36
N GLY A 37 23.30 -1.79 -7.50
CA GLY A 37 22.10 -1.41 -8.26
C GLY A 37 20.83 -1.57 -7.43
N ALA A 38 20.72 -2.65 -6.63
CA ALA A 38 19.59 -2.84 -5.73
C ALA A 38 19.48 -1.74 -4.65
N HIS A 39 20.61 -1.29 -4.10
CA HIS A 39 20.63 -0.19 -3.13
C HIS A 39 20.31 1.16 -3.78
N GLU A 40 20.82 1.42 -4.99
CA GLU A 40 20.52 2.63 -5.75
C GLU A 40 19.04 2.69 -6.13
N LEU A 41 18.46 1.56 -6.54
CA LEU A 41 17.04 1.42 -6.83
C LEU A 41 16.17 1.69 -5.59
N ASP A 42 16.54 1.15 -4.44
CA ASP A 42 15.83 1.38 -3.17
C ASP A 42 15.83 2.87 -2.78
N LEU A 43 16.98 3.53 -2.87
CA LEU A 43 17.10 4.98 -2.61
C LEU A 43 16.29 5.81 -3.61
N TYR A 44 16.34 5.45 -4.89
CA TYR A 44 15.61 6.13 -5.95
C TYR A 44 14.11 6.08 -5.70
N LEU A 45 13.57 4.87 -5.50
CA LEU A 45 12.16 4.65 -5.22
C LEU A 45 11.76 5.33 -3.92
N SER A 46 12.57 5.23 -2.86
CA SER A 46 12.23 5.84 -1.59
C SER A 46 12.04 7.35 -1.73
N ARG A 47 12.99 8.04 -2.39
CA ARG A 47 12.90 9.49 -2.64
C ARG A 47 11.70 9.85 -3.50
N LYS A 48 11.50 9.13 -4.61
CA LYS A 48 10.37 9.35 -5.52
C LYS A 48 9.02 9.24 -4.79
N HIS A 49 8.87 8.21 -3.95
CA HIS A 49 7.65 8.02 -3.16
C HIS A 49 7.47 9.11 -2.10
N ASP A 50 8.54 9.54 -1.43
CA ASP A 50 8.49 10.58 -0.41
C ASP A 50 8.15 11.95 -1.02
N GLU A 51 8.71 12.28 -2.18
CA GLU A 51 8.40 13.48 -2.95
C GLU A 51 6.92 13.50 -3.40
N LEU A 52 6.40 12.38 -3.87
CA LEU A 52 5.00 12.28 -4.26
C LEU A 52 4.07 12.48 -3.07
N LEU A 53 4.35 11.82 -1.95
CA LEU A 53 3.56 11.97 -0.74
C LEU A 53 3.62 13.41 -0.22
N GLY A 54 4.79 14.03 -0.18
CA GLY A 54 4.95 15.42 0.26
C GLY A 54 4.34 16.45 -0.68
N ARG A 55 4.13 16.11 -1.96
CA ARG A 55 3.49 17.00 -2.95
C ARG A 55 1.97 17.00 -2.86
N TRP A 56 1.37 15.84 -2.58
CA TRP A 56 -0.08 15.66 -2.60
C TRP A 56 -0.73 15.64 -1.23
N LEU A 57 0.02 15.32 -0.18
CA LEU A 57 -0.47 15.19 1.18
C LEU A 57 0.26 16.15 2.11
N GLU A 58 -0.46 16.61 3.14
CA GLU A 58 0.14 17.43 4.18
C GLU A 58 1.24 16.64 4.91
N PRO A 59 2.44 17.22 5.10
CA PRO A 59 3.47 16.61 5.93
C PRO A 59 2.89 16.27 7.30
N THR A 60 3.18 15.08 7.82
CA THR A 60 2.62 14.49 9.05
C THR A 60 1.22 13.86 8.97
N SER A 61 0.50 14.01 7.86
CA SER A 61 -0.84 13.41 7.69
C SER A 61 -0.83 11.97 7.15
N TYR A 62 0.34 11.40 6.87
CA TYR A 62 0.50 10.06 6.29
C TYR A 62 1.66 9.31 6.93
N ARG A 63 1.63 7.98 6.86
CA ARG A 63 2.76 7.13 7.26
C ARG A 63 3.09 6.12 6.16
N LYS A 64 4.24 6.29 5.52
CA LYS A 64 4.78 5.31 4.58
C LYS A 64 5.25 4.07 5.35
N ILE A 65 4.84 2.88 4.89
CA ILE A 65 5.16 1.60 5.55
C ILE A 65 6.33 0.93 4.84
N SER A 66 6.21 0.74 3.52
CA SER A 66 7.27 0.10 2.74
C SER A 66 7.22 0.52 1.26
N SER A 67 8.37 0.50 0.60
CA SER A 67 8.47 0.60 -0.87
C SER A 67 8.61 -0.81 -1.45
N PHE A 68 8.01 -1.05 -2.61
CA PHE A 68 8.20 -2.29 -3.36
C PHE A 68 9.37 -2.11 -4.34
N LEU A 69 10.34 -3.02 -4.33
CA LEU A 69 11.47 -2.99 -5.26
C LEU A 69 11.13 -3.66 -6.62
N ILE A 70 10.22 -4.64 -6.59
CA ILE A 70 9.85 -5.46 -7.75
C ILE A 70 8.92 -4.72 -8.71
N VAL A 71 8.23 -3.70 -8.21
CA VAL A 71 7.32 -2.81 -8.95
C VAL A 71 7.50 -1.40 -8.44
N ASP A 72 7.33 -0.39 -9.30
CA ASP A 72 7.34 1.02 -8.89
C ASP A 72 6.06 1.31 -8.08
N GLY A 73 6.14 1.16 -6.76
CA GLY A 73 5.01 1.34 -5.86
C GLY A 73 5.39 1.24 -4.39
N PHE A 74 4.45 1.59 -3.53
CA PHE A 74 4.64 1.60 -2.08
C PHE A 74 3.33 1.35 -1.33
N SER A 75 3.48 1.01 -0.06
CA SER A 75 2.38 0.94 0.90
C SER A 75 2.45 2.11 1.87
N ALA A 76 1.30 2.74 2.12
CA ALA A 76 1.18 3.81 3.09
C ALA A 76 -0.15 3.70 3.84
N GLU A 77 -0.11 4.10 5.10
CA GLU A 77 -1.29 4.32 5.93
C GLU A 77 -1.79 5.74 5.67
N ILE A 78 -2.95 5.82 5.03
CA ILE A 78 -3.61 7.05 4.60
C ILE A 78 -5.12 6.86 4.71
N THR A 79 -5.87 7.96 4.76
CA THR A 79 -7.33 7.94 4.71
C THR A 79 -7.85 7.67 3.30
N GLU A 80 -9.07 7.16 3.18
CA GLU A 80 -9.76 7.04 1.89
C GLU A 80 -9.79 8.37 1.09
N HIS A 81 -9.94 9.50 1.77
CA HIS A 81 -9.90 10.81 1.13
C HIS A 81 -8.54 11.10 0.49
N GLN A 82 -7.45 10.87 1.21
CA GLN A 82 -6.09 11.02 0.70
C GLN A 82 -5.80 10.01 -0.43
N ALA A 83 -6.31 8.78 -0.32
CA ALA A 83 -6.22 7.79 -1.39
C ALA A 83 -6.91 8.27 -2.68
N ASN A 84 -8.08 8.92 -2.58
CA ASN A 84 -8.76 9.53 -3.72
C ASN A 84 -7.97 10.67 -4.35
N VAL A 85 -7.28 11.48 -3.55
CA VAL A 85 -6.34 12.50 -4.06
C VAL A 85 -5.22 11.84 -4.85
N LEU A 86 -4.60 10.79 -4.30
CA LEU A 86 -3.54 10.05 -4.98
C LEU A 86 -4.01 9.34 -6.27
N ARG A 87 -5.28 8.90 -6.35
CA ARG A 87 -5.85 8.36 -7.60
C ARG A 87 -5.89 9.39 -8.73
N SER A 88 -5.96 10.67 -8.39
CA SER A 88 -5.97 11.78 -9.34
C SER A 88 -4.58 12.40 -9.52
N ALA A 89 -3.58 11.90 -8.81
CA ALA A 89 -2.23 12.43 -8.84
C ALA A 89 -1.51 12.03 -10.14
N GLU A 90 -0.81 13.01 -10.73
CA GLU A 90 0.05 12.77 -11.88
C GLU A 90 1.17 11.80 -11.51
N GLY A 91 1.35 10.76 -12.33
CA GLY A 91 2.36 9.73 -12.10
C GLY A 91 1.87 8.53 -11.28
N VAL A 92 0.68 8.58 -10.69
CA VAL A 92 0.04 7.40 -10.07
C VAL A 92 -0.79 6.65 -11.12
N ARG A 93 -0.66 5.32 -11.13
CA ARG A 93 -1.44 4.42 -11.99
C ARG A 93 -2.64 3.84 -11.27
N VAL A 94 -2.42 3.30 -10.08
CA VAL A 94 -3.43 2.56 -9.31
C VAL A 94 -3.25 2.84 -7.82
N VAL A 95 -4.37 3.01 -7.10
CA VAL A 95 -4.40 3.05 -5.63
C VAL A 95 -5.43 2.04 -5.12
N GLU A 96 -4.92 0.96 -4.53
CA GLU A 96 -5.72 -0.13 -3.97
C GLU A 96 -5.73 -0.10 -2.45
N LYS A 97 -6.87 -0.45 -1.84
CA LYS A 97 -6.94 -0.63 -0.38
C LYS A 97 -6.40 -2.02 -0.03
N ASN A 98 -5.43 -2.09 0.88
CA ASN A 98 -4.97 -3.35 1.46
C ASN A 98 -6.05 -3.87 2.42
N GLN A 99 -6.95 -4.70 1.90
CA GLN A 99 -7.98 -5.35 2.71
C GLN A 99 -7.40 -6.67 3.26
N ASP A 100 -6.82 -6.63 4.46
CA ASP A 100 -6.79 -7.83 5.29
C ASP A 100 -8.23 -8.08 5.79
N GLN A 101 -9.03 -8.79 4.99
CA GLN A 101 -10.26 -9.38 5.50
C GLN A 101 -9.91 -10.66 6.27
N PRO A 102 -10.05 -10.72 7.60
CA PRO A 102 -10.56 -11.95 8.16
C PRO A 102 -12.00 -12.07 7.65
N ALA A 103 -12.24 -12.98 6.72
CA ALA A 103 -13.60 -13.41 6.45
C ALA A 103 -14.27 -13.76 7.80
N PRO A 104 -15.51 -13.33 8.08
CA PRO A 104 -16.18 -13.75 9.28
C PRO A 104 -16.28 -15.27 9.27
N ILE A 105 -15.54 -15.92 10.16
CA ILE A 105 -15.49 -17.39 10.33
C ILE A 105 -16.88 -17.93 10.74
N ASN A 106 -17.82 -17.06 11.08
CA ASN A 106 -19.19 -17.38 11.47
C ASN A 106 -20.20 -16.84 10.44
N ALA A 107 -20.26 -17.43 9.25
CA ALA A 107 -21.53 -17.44 8.53
C ALA A 107 -22.41 -18.50 9.23
N PRO A 108 -23.57 -18.15 9.82
CA PRO A 108 -24.48 -19.18 10.29
C PRO A 108 -24.93 -19.99 9.09
N GLU A 109 -24.67 -21.31 9.12
CA GLU A 109 -25.32 -22.26 8.23
C GLU A 109 -26.81 -21.92 8.24
N ARG A 110 -27.35 -21.59 7.07
CA ARG A 110 -28.77 -21.31 6.90
C ARG A 110 -29.48 -22.63 7.24
N SER A 111 -29.95 -22.75 8.48
CA SER A 111 -30.80 -23.83 8.96
C SER A 111 -32.00 -23.96 8.01
N GLU A 112 -32.03 -25.05 7.24
CA GLU A 112 -33.23 -25.48 6.56
C GLU A 112 -34.22 -25.97 7.62
N GLU A 113 -35.02 -25.06 8.17
CA GLU A 113 -36.24 -25.43 8.87
C GLU A 113 -37.45 -24.95 8.05
N GLY A 114 -38.32 -25.91 7.70
CA GLY A 114 -39.73 -25.62 7.48
C GLY A 114 -40.30 -26.04 6.13
N PHE A 115 -40.50 -27.34 5.92
CA PHE A 115 -41.61 -27.79 5.07
C PHE A 115 -42.37 -28.94 5.72
N ILE A 116 -43.31 -28.58 6.58
CA ILE A 116 -44.43 -29.43 6.94
C ILE A 116 -45.43 -29.39 5.79
N ARG A 117 -45.70 -30.55 5.17
CA ARG A 117 -46.96 -30.90 4.51
C ARG A 117 -47.28 -32.32 4.97
N SER A 118 -48.19 -32.47 5.95
CA SER A 118 -49.63 -32.73 5.78
C SER A 118 -49.90 -34.11 5.19
#